data_AF-A0A7J6SYA6-F1
#
_entry.id   AF-A0A7J6SYA6-F1
#
_cell.length_a   1.000
_cell.length_b   1.000
_cell.length_c   1.000
_cell.angle_alpha   90.00
_cell.angle_beta   90.00
_cell.angle_gamma   90.00
#
_symmetry.space_group_name_H-M   'P 1'
#
loop_
_entity.id
_entity.type
_entity.pdbx_description
1 polymer ?
#
loop_
_entity_poly.entity_id
_entity_poly.type
_entity_poly.pdbx_seq_one_letter_code
_entity_poly.pdbx_strand_id
1 'polypeptide(L)'
;MLASLQKAAATNAASTAARMAAPAARRFAVTVAGSEAAAKQQLSTPYPPLKVAWFTASWCGPCKQVTPYIENLAKNNDKVSFIKVDIDDF
;
A
#
# COMPACT_ATOMS: atom_id res chain seq x y z
N MET A 1 4.28 -61.03 20.11
CA MET A 1 3.30 -60.53 19.13
C MET A 1 3.46 -59.02 19.01
N LEU A 2 4.11 -58.61 17.91
CA LEU A 2 4.09 -57.31 17.23
C LEU A 2 4.33 -56.03 18.04
N ALA A 3 5.61 -55.61 18.04
CA ALA A 3 6.01 -54.22 18.17
C ALA A 3 5.26 -53.36 17.13
N SER A 4 4.50 -52.37 17.58
CA SER A 4 3.80 -51.44 16.71
C SER A 4 4.76 -50.41 16.17
N LEU A 5 4.93 -50.46 14.85
CA LEU A 5 5.82 -49.66 14.04
C LEU A 5 5.52 -48.16 14.16
N GLN A 6 6.53 -47.41 14.57
CA GLN A 6 6.62 -45.97 14.42
C GLN A 6 6.63 -45.63 12.92
N LYS A 7 5.62 -44.90 12.44
CA LYS A 7 5.54 -44.49 11.03
C LYS A 7 6.49 -43.32 10.79
N ALA A 8 7.61 -43.59 10.15
CA ALA A 8 8.53 -42.61 9.62
C ALA A 8 7.90 -41.87 8.42
N ALA A 9 8.10 -40.55 8.35
CA ALA A 9 8.21 -39.82 7.10
C ALA A 9 9.21 -38.68 7.30
N ALA A 10 10.38 -38.87 6.71
CA ALA A 10 11.50 -37.95 6.74
C ALA A 10 11.23 -36.72 5.87
N THR A 11 11.94 -35.64 6.22
CA THR A 11 12.44 -34.56 5.34
C THR A 11 11.43 -33.69 4.58
N ASN A 12 11.43 -32.39 4.89
CA ASN A 12 11.97 -31.38 3.97
C ASN A 12 12.11 -30.02 4.67
N ALA A 13 13.27 -29.80 5.28
CA ALA A 13 13.87 -28.47 5.34
C ALA A 13 14.48 -28.18 3.96
N ALA A 14 13.71 -27.64 3.03
CA ALA A 14 14.21 -27.01 1.80
C ALA A 14 13.13 -26.17 1.11
N SER A 15 13.24 -24.85 1.31
CA SER A 15 13.11 -23.80 0.29
C SER A 15 12.08 -23.96 -0.83
N THR A 16 11.02 -23.16 -0.76
CA THR A 16 10.47 -22.40 -1.90
C THR A 16 9.76 -21.18 -1.31
N ALA A 17 10.40 -20.01 -1.12
CA ALA A 17 10.64 -19.04 -2.19
C ALA A 17 9.51 -18.93 -3.25
N ALA A 18 8.26 -19.26 -2.89
CA ALA A 18 7.13 -19.26 -3.81
C ALA A 18 5.81 -18.89 -3.11
N ARG A 19 5.79 -17.71 -2.50
CA ARG A 19 4.75 -16.75 -2.88
C ARG A 19 5.46 -15.61 -3.56
N MET A 20 5.77 -15.87 -4.83
CA MET A 20 6.19 -14.85 -5.77
C MET A 20 5.29 -13.66 -5.56
N ALA A 21 5.94 -12.53 -5.27
CA ALA A 21 5.35 -11.22 -5.40
C ALA A 21 4.47 -11.24 -6.63
N ALA A 22 3.16 -11.04 -6.43
CA ALA A 22 2.37 -10.45 -7.49
C ALA A 22 3.22 -9.27 -7.98
N PRO A 23 3.39 -9.07 -9.31
CA PRO A 23 4.02 -7.84 -9.76
C PRO A 23 3.25 -6.76 -9.02
N ALA A 24 3.99 -5.91 -8.29
CA ALA A 24 3.43 -4.73 -7.69
C ALA A 24 2.86 -3.97 -8.87
N ALA A 25 1.60 -4.28 -9.21
CA ALA A 25 0.85 -3.65 -10.26
C ALA A 25 0.91 -2.22 -9.83
N ARG A 26 1.74 -1.46 -10.55
CA ARG A 26 2.18 -0.12 -10.22
C ARG A 26 0.98 0.60 -9.62
N ARG A 27 0.91 0.68 -8.28
CA ARG A 27 -0.19 1.38 -7.60
C ARG A 27 0.14 2.86 -7.68
N PHE A 28 0.18 3.36 -8.91
CA PHE A 28 0.04 4.75 -9.27
C PHE A 28 -1.37 5.12 -8.86
N ALA A 29 -1.51 5.65 -7.65
CA ALA A 29 -2.76 6.25 -7.26
C ALA A 29 -2.45 7.31 -6.21
N VAL A 30 -2.64 8.57 -6.61
CA VAL A 30 -3.11 9.56 -5.66
C VAL A 30 -4.45 9.02 -5.17
N THR A 31 -4.42 8.36 -4.02
CA THR A 31 -5.60 7.64 -3.50
C THR A 31 -6.48 8.63 -2.75
N VAL A 32 -7.77 8.67 -3.06
CA VAL A 32 -8.72 9.49 -2.31
C VAL A 32 -9.16 8.72 -1.07
N ALA A 33 -8.91 9.28 0.12
CA ALA A 33 -9.49 8.76 1.35
C ALA A 33 -10.78 9.53 1.65
N GLY A 34 -11.94 8.89 1.49
CA GLY A 34 -13.26 9.48 1.79
C GLY A 34 -13.77 9.17 3.20
N SER A 35 -12.87 8.84 4.14
CA SER A 35 -13.18 8.70 5.56
C SER A 35 -11.90 8.62 6.39
N GLU A 36 -12.01 8.94 7.68
CA GLU A 36 -10.93 8.75 8.65
C GLU A 36 -10.43 7.29 8.70
N ALA A 37 -11.35 6.32 8.66
CA ALA A 37 -10.99 4.90 8.69
C ALA A 37 -10.18 4.48 7.46
N ALA A 38 -10.59 4.91 6.27
CA ALA A 38 -9.85 4.65 5.03
C ALA A 38 -8.47 5.31 5.07
N ALA A 39 -8.40 6.57 5.50
CA ALA A 39 -7.13 7.28 5.66
C ALA A 39 -6.19 6.57 6.64
N LYS A 40 -6.68 6.17 7.82
CA LYS A 40 -5.87 5.44 8.81
C LYS A 40 -5.38 4.11 8.27
N GLN A 41 -6.21 3.38 7.54
CA GLN A 41 -5.82 2.12 6.93
C GLN A 41 -4.72 2.31 5.89
N GLN A 42 -4.80 3.35 5.03
CA GLN A 42 -3.76 3.66 4.06
C GLN A 42 -2.48 4.18 4.71
N LEU A 43 -2.59 4.94 5.80
CA LEU A 43 -1.44 5.45 6.54
C LEU A 43 -0.71 4.36 7.33
N SER A 44 -1.45 3.35 7.81
CA SER A 44 -0.90 2.24 8.60
C SER A 44 -0.29 1.11 7.75
N THR A 45 -0.44 1.14 6.41
CA THR A 45 0.18 0.10 5.58
C THR A 45 1.71 0.11 5.76
N PRO A 46 2.37 -1.06 5.88
CA PRO A 46 3.81 -1.11 6.14
C PRO A 46 4.66 -0.64 4.96
N TYR A 47 4.13 -0.71 3.74
CA TYR A 47 4.79 -0.24 2.53
C TYR A 47 3.82 0.57 1.66
N PRO A 48 4.28 1.67 1.02
CA PRO A 48 5.60 2.29 1.19
C PRO A 48 5.78 2.95 2.57
N PRO A 49 7.03 3.06 3.07
CA PRO A 49 7.28 3.60 4.42
C PRO A 49 7.02 5.11 4.49
N LEU A 50 7.33 5.85 3.43
CA LEU A 50 7.03 7.28 3.35
C LEU A 50 5.66 7.49 2.74
N LYS A 51 4.84 8.32 3.40
CA LYS A 51 3.49 8.67 2.98
C LYS A 51 3.29 10.16 3.10
N VAL A 52 2.60 10.74 2.12
CA VAL A 52 2.25 12.16 2.06
C VAL A 52 0.73 12.25 1.99
N ALA A 53 0.12 12.76 3.05
CA ALA A 53 -1.29 13.14 3.03
C ALA A 53 -1.41 14.58 2.53
N TRP A 54 -2.14 14.77 1.43
CA TRP A 54 -2.41 16.06 0.82
C TRP A 54 -3.88 16.40 1.00
N PHE A 55 -4.14 17.32 1.93
CA PHE A 55 -5.46 17.87 2.19
C PHE A 55 -5.78 18.96 1.18
N THR A 56 -6.94 18.86 0.55
CA THR A 56 -7.36 19.71 -0.57
C THR A 56 -8.88 19.90 -0.57
N ALA A 57 -9.38 20.75 -1.46
CA ALA A 57 -10.81 20.95 -1.66
C ALA A 57 -11.10 21.31 -3.12
N SER A 58 -12.30 20.98 -3.60
CA SER A 58 -12.74 21.33 -4.96
C SER A 58 -12.79 22.84 -5.21
N TRP A 59 -12.99 23.64 -4.16
CA TRP A 59 -13.01 25.11 -4.20
C TRP A 59 -11.66 25.76 -3.87
N CYS A 60 -10.64 24.99 -3.46
CA CYS A 60 -9.34 25.53 -3.09
C CYS A 60 -8.51 25.90 -4.33
N GLY A 61 -8.48 27.20 -4.67
CA GLY A 61 -7.71 27.74 -5.79
C GLY A 61 -6.21 27.40 -5.75
N PRO A 62 -5.49 27.67 -4.64
CA PRO A 62 -4.08 27.29 -4.51
C PRO A 62 -3.84 25.78 -4.64
N CYS A 63 -4.74 24.95 -4.12
CA CYS A 63 -4.63 23.49 -4.21
C CYS A 63 -4.69 23.01 -5.66
N LYS A 64 -5.55 23.60 -6.49
CA LYS A 64 -5.61 23.30 -7.93
C LYS A 64 -4.29 23.60 -8.65
N GLN A 65 -3.62 24.69 -8.29
CA GLN A 65 -2.30 25.04 -8.86
C GLN A 65 -1.21 24.05 -8.44
N VAL A 66 -1.27 23.52 -7.21
CA VAL A 66 -0.29 22.56 -6.67
C VAL A 66 -0.53 21.12 -7.19
N THR A 67 -1.77 20.78 -7.56
CA THR A 67 -2.19 19.46 -8.05
C THR A 67 -1.23 18.84 -9.08
N PRO A 68 -0.89 19.50 -10.21
CA PRO A 68 0.00 18.90 -11.21
C PRO A 68 1.40 18.56 -10.66
N TYR A 69 1.89 19.29 -9.67
CA TYR A 69 3.18 19.02 -9.04
C TYR A 69 3.10 17.80 -8.12
N ILE A 70 2.03 17.67 -7.33
CA ILE A 70 1.80 16.48 -6.48
C ILE A 70 1.62 15.23 -7.34
N GLU A 71 0.84 15.32 -8.42
CA GLU A 71 0.69 14.20 -9.36
C GLU A 71 2.02 13.85 -10.03
N ASN A 72 2.83 14.84 -10.41
CA ASN A 72 4.16 14.58 -10.97
C ASN A 72 5.10 13.93 -9.95
N LEU A 73 5.07 14.36 -8.69
CA LEU A 73 5.83 13.72 -7.62
C LEU A 73 5.37 12.29 -7.40
N ALA A 74 4.07 12.03 -7.38
CA ALA A 74 3.51 10.68 -7.29
C ALA A 74 3.92 9.81 -8.48
N LYS A 75 3.98 10.38 -9.68
CA LYS A 75 4.40 9.67 -10.89
C LYS A 75 5.89 9.30 -10.92
N ASN A 76 6.75 10.09 -10.27
CA ASN A 76 8.20 9.92 -10.33
C ASN A 76 8.80 9.29 -9.06
N ASN A 77 8.00 8.98 -8.04
CA ASN A 77 8.48 8.47 -6.76
C ASN A 77 7.71 7.23 -6.27
N ASP A 78 8.06 6.06 -6.81
CA ASP A 78 7.42 4.78 -6.48
C ASP A 78 7.56 4.33 -5.00
N LYS A 79 8.49 4.97 -4.26
CA LYS A 79 8.75 4.68 -2.84
C LYS A 79 7.92 5.55 -1.89
N VAL A 80 7.02 6.39 -2.41
CA VAL A 80 6.20 7.32 -1.63
C VAL A 80 4.73 7.12 -1.97
N SER A 81 3.88 6.94 -0.95
CA SER A 81 2.42 6.92 -1.14
C SER A 81 1.88 8.34 -1.03
N PHE A 82 1.16 8.79 -2.04
CA PHE A 82 0.45 10.07 -2.01
C PHE A 82 -1.05 9.80 -1.79
N ILE A 83 -1.61 10.38 -0.74
CA ILE A 83 -3.00 10.21 -0.33
C ILE A 83 -3.65 11.58 -0.43
N LYS A 84 -4.62 11.72 -1.33
CA LYS A 84 -5.46 12.92 -1.45
C LYS A 84 -6.60 12.81 -0.46
N VAL A 85 -6.79 13.86 0.31
CA VAL A 85 -7.88 13.99 1.27
C VAL A 85 -8.68 15.23 0.88
N ASP A 86 -9.90 15.05 0.38
CA ASP A 86 -10.79 16.17 0.11
C ASP A 86 -11.52 16.53 1.40
N ILE A 87 -11.33 17.74 1.92
CA ILE A 87 -11.87 18.15 3.22
C ILE A 87 -13.39 18.34 3.20
N ASP A 88 -14.00 18.46 2.02
CA ASP A 88 -15.45 18.54 1.87
C ASP A 88 -16.11 17.15 1.96
N ASP A 89 -15.39 16.09 1.53
CA ASP A 89 -15.86 14.71 1.43
C ASP A 89 -15.18 13.78 2.46
N PHE A 90 -14.58 14.33 3.52
CA PHE A 90 -13.81 13.58 4.53
C PHE A 90 -14.60 13.12 5.75
#